data_AF-A0A2V7I5C1-F1
#
_entry.id   AF-A0A2V7I5C1-F1
#
_cell.length_a   1.000
_cell.length_b   1.000
_cell.length_c   1.000
_cell.angle_alpha   90.00
_cell.angle_beta   90.00
_cell.angle_gamma   90.00
#
_symmetry.space_group_name_H-M   'P 1'
#
loop_
_entity.id
_entity.type
_entity.pdbx_description
1 polymer ?
#
loop_
_entity_poly.entity_id
_entity_poly.type
_entity_poly.pdbx_seq_one_letter_code
_entity_poly.pdbx_strand_id
1 'polypeptide(L)'
;AAMADAERRGDLQKAAELRYSILMELDKKLQAENARLAEMQRHGKMLKEEVDEEDVAETVAKWTGIPVSRLLEAEVQKLVKMEERLARRVVGQPEAIVAVSNAVRRARSGLADPNRPIGSFLFLGPTGVGKTELARALAEFLFDDERAMIRIDMSEYMEKHTVARLIGAPPGYVGYEEGGQLTEAVRRRPYSVVLFDEIEKAHGDVFNVLLQLLDDGRLTDGQGRTVDFRNTVVIMTSNLGSHLFREDEKPERLRPLMLETLRQTLRPEFLNRIDEIVIFKPLGREEIAAIVKIQVGHLVKRLADRRITLELTPATEELLAREGYDPVYGARPLKRAIQRLVQDPLALQLLNGTFAEGDTVVVDAKRGQIGFRKKVEAHAV
;
A
#
# COMPACT_ATOMS: atom_id res chain seq x y z
N ALA A 1 18.76 12.21 34.76
CA ALA A 1 17.76 12.87 35.64
C ALA A 1 18.37 13.96 36.52
N ALA A 2 19.37 13.67 37.37
CA ALA A 2 19.97 14.65 38.28
C ALA A 2 20.67 15.84 37.59
N MET A 3 21.41 15.62 36.50
CA MET A 3 22.06 16.69 35.71
C MET A 3 21.04 17.65 35.10
N ALA A 4 19.97 17.13 34.50
CA ALA A 4 18.87 17.93 33.93
C ALA A 4 18.08 18.70 35.01
N ASP A 5 18.04 18.21 36.25
CA ASP A 5 17.44 18.93 37.37
C ASP A 5 18.35 20.07 37.88
N ALA A 6 19.67 19.85 37.93
CA ALA A 6 20.65 20.88 38.27
C ALA A 6 20.68 22.02 37.23
N GLU A 7 20.64 21.68 35.94
CA GLU A 7 20.54 22.67 34.85
C GLU A 7 19.24 23.48 34.93
N ARG A 8 18.09 22.84 35.21
CA ARG A 8 16.80 23.51 35.37
C ARG A 8 16.74 24.44 36.59
N ARG A 9 17.52 24.16 37.64
CA ARG A 9 17.59 24.99 38.86
C ARG A 9 18.68 26.07 38.80
N GLY A 10 19.42 26.18 37.70
CA GLY A 10 20.51 27.15 37.55
C GLY A 10 21.77 26.83 38.35
N ASP A 11 21.89 25.62 38.90
CA ASP A 11 23.08 25.15 39.63
C ASP A 11 24.12 24.64 38.62
N LEU A 12 24.75 25.60 37.94
CA LEU A 12 25.72 25.35 36.87
C LEU A 12 26.98 24.63 37.38
N GLN A 13 27.36 24.85 38.63
CA GLN A 13 28.51 24.20 39.25
C GLN A 13 28.26 22.70 39.41
N LYS A 14 27.11 22.32 39.96
CA LYS A 14 26.71 20.92 40.12
C LYS A 14 26.45 20.24 38.77
N ALA A 15 25.89 20.95 37.80
CA ALA A 15 25.72 20.42 36.44
C ALA A 15 27.07 20.14 35.76
N ALA A 16 28.04 21.05 35.89
CA ALA A 16 29.39 20.87 35.37
C ALA A 16 30.15 19.72 36.04
N GLU A 17 30.04 19.59 37.38
CA GLU A 17 30.63 18.48 38.12
C GLU A 17 30.04 17.13 37.69
N LEU A 18 28.71 17.04 37.56
CA LEU A 18 28.04 15.84 37.08
C LEU A 18 28.45 15.48 35.65
N ARG A 19 28.58 16.46 34.76
CA ARG A 19 28.86 16.23 33.33
C ARG A 19 30.34 15.92 33.06
N TYR A 20 31.26 16.70 33.62
CA TYR A 20 32.67 16.65 33.25
C TYR A 20 33.54 15.85 34.23
N SER A 21 33.06 15.60 35.44
CA SER A 21 33.76 14.74 36.41
C SER A 21 33.08 13.39 36.51
N ILE A 22 31.88 13.36 37.09
CA ILE A 22 31.22 12.10 37.48
C ILE A 22 30.84 11.27 36.26
N LEU A 23 30.20 11.86 35.26
CA LEU A 23 29.77 11.12 34.05
C LEU A 23 30.98 10.61 33.25
N MET A 24 32.04 11.41 33.10
CA MET A 24 33.26 10.97 32.43
C MET A 24 33.95 9.83 33.19
N GLU A 25 33.96 9.86 34.51
CA GLU A 25 34.54 8.79 35.33
C GLU A 25 33.71 7.51 35.23
N LEU A 26 32.38 7.62 35.29
CA LEU A 26 31.46 6.49 35.11
C LEU A 26 31.56 5.90 33.71
N ASP A 27 31.69 6.73 32.67
CA ASP A 27 31.84 6.26 31.29
C ASP A 27 33.18 5.54 31.10
N LYS A 28 34.28 6.08 31.66
CA LYS A 28 35.57 5.38 31.67
C LYS A 28 35.50 4.03 32.41
N LYS A 29 34.84 3.98 33.56
CA LYS A 29 34.62 2.74 34.31
C LYS A 29 33.77 1.74 33.51
N LEU A 30 32.70 2.21 32.87
CA LEU A 30 31.84 1.40 32.01
C LEU A 30 32.62 0.81 30.83
N GLN A 31 33.42 1.62 30.14
CA GLN A 31 34.26 1.16 29.03
C GLN A 31 35.29 0.13 29.49
N ALA A 32 35.94 0.35 30.64
CA ALA A 32 36.92 -0.58 31.20
C ALA A 32 36.27 -1.93 31.58
N GLU A 33 35.12 -1.92 32.25
CA GLU A 33 34.41 -3.15 32.60
C GLU A 33 33.85 -3.86 31.36
N ASN A 34 33.34 -3.14 30.35
CA ASN A 34 32.91 -3.74 29.09
C ASN A 34 34.08 -4.38 28.32
N ALA A 35 35.25 -3.73 28.29
CA ALA A 35 36.44 -4.30 27.67
C ALA A 35 36.89 -5.59 28.40
N ARG A 36 36.85 -5.59 29.73
CA ARG A 36 37.15 -6.75 30.56
C ARG A 36 36.14 -7.89 30.33
N LEU A 37 34.85 -7.56 30.25
CA LEU A 37 33.78 -8.51 29.94
C LEU A 37 33.98 -9.13 28.55
N ALA A 38 34.31 -8.32 27.54
CA ALA A 38 34.58 -8.79 26.19
C ALA A 38 35.78 -9.74 26.12
N GLU A 39 36.83 -9.47 26.90
CA GLU A 39 38.01 -10.35 27.01
C GLU A 39 37.66 -11.68 27.70
N MET A 40 36.87 -11.64 28.78
CA MET A 40 36.36 -12.83 29.46
C MET A 40 35.45 -13.68 28.55
N GLN A 41 34.58 -13.05 27.77
CA GLN A 41 33.68 -13.73 26.82
C GLN A 41 34.42 -14.39 25.65
N ARG A 42 35.64 -13.93 25.28
CA ARG A 42 36.47 -14.60 24.25
C ARG A 42 36.95 -15.99 24.68
N HIS A 43 37.11 -16.23 25.99
CA HIS A 43 37.60 -17.50 26.54
C HIS A 43 36.49 -18.49 26.93
N GLY A 44 35.22 -18.13 26.73
CA GLY A 44 34.08 -19.03 26.93
C GLY A 44 32.79 -18.26 27.19
N LYS A 45 31.89 -18.24 26.19
CA LYS A 45 30.51 -17.72 26.35
C LYS A 45 29.69 -18.71 27.21
N MET A 46 29.69 -18.57 28.53
CA MET A 46 28.80 -19.36 29.41
C MET A 46 27.40 -18.76 29.55
N LEU A 47 27.22 -17.45 29.33
CA LEU A 47 25.93 -16.75 29.36
C LEU A 47 25.88 -15.67 28.27
N LYS A 48 24.82 -15.65 27.48
CA LYS A 48 24.49 -14.59 26.51
C LYS A 48 23.57 -13.59 27.22
N GLU A 49 24.07 -12.40 27.51
CA GLU A 49 23.34 -11.36 28.26
C GLU A 49 22.70 -10.29 27.36
N GLU A 50 22.99 -10.31 26.05
CA GLU A 50 22.42 -9.39 25.06
C GLU A 50 21.54 -10.15 24.07
N VAL A 51 20.42 -9.53 23.71
CA VAL A 51 19.51 -10.01 22.66
C VAL A 51 20.04 -9.50 21.32
N ASP A 52 20.37 -10.41 20.41
CA ASP A 52 20.77 -10.08 19.05
C ASP A 52 19.69 -10.44 18.01
N GLU A 53 19.98 -10.17 16.73
CA GLU A 53 19.07 -10.46 15.62
C GLU A 53 18.73 -11.96 15.53
N GLU A 54 19.66 -12.84 15.93
CA GLU A 54 19.44 -14.29 15.94
C GLU A 54 18.42 -14.68 17.01
N ASP A 55 18.48 -14.09 18.20
CA ASP A 55 17.51 -14.33 19.28
C ASP A 55 16.10 -13.87 18.91
N VAL A 56 15.99 -12.71 18.25
CA VAL A 56 14.70 -12.19 17.75
C VAL A 56 14.15 -13.14 16.70
N ALA A 57 14.98 -13.54 15.74
CA ALA A 57 14.58 -14.43 14.67
C ALA A 57 14.18 -15.82 15.19
N GLU A 58 14.90 -16.37 16.18
CA GLU A 58 14.55 -17.63 16.84
C GLU A 58 13.21 -17.54 17.58
N THR A 59 12.95 -16.41 18.25
CA THR A 59 11.68 -16.17 18.95
C THR A 59 10.51 -16.11 17.97
N VAL A 60 10.65 -15.38 16.85
CA VAL A 60 9.65 -15.32 15.79
C VAL A 60 9.44 -16.71 15.15
N ALA A 61 10.51 -17.46 14.93
CA ALA A 61 10.44 -18.83 14.42
C ALA A 61 9.72 -19.77 15.39
N LYS A 62 9.92 -19.64 16.71
CA LYS A 62 9.19 -20.40 17.74
C LYS A 62 7.71 -20.06 17.77
N TRP A 63 7.35 -18.78 17.64
CA TRP A 63 5.95 -18.35 17.62
C TRP A 63 5.21 -18.83 16.35
N THR A 64 5.88 -18.79 15.21
CA THR A 64 5.28 -19.15 13.92
C THR A 64 5.42 -20.64 13.58
N GLY A 65 6.33 -21.36 14.23
CA GLY A 65 6.70 -22.74 13.90
C GLY A 65 7.53 -22.89 12.61
N ILE A 66 8.02 -21.78 12.02
CA ILE A 66 8.73 -21.78 10.75
C ILE A 66 10.21 -21.40 10.98
N PRO A 67 11.19 -22.21 10.54
CA PRO A 67 12.60 -21.86 10.62
C PRO A 67 12.92 -20.53 9.91
N VAL A 68 13.79 -19.71 10.49
CA VAL A 68 14.19 -18.39 9.96
C VAL A 68 14.67 -18.46 8.51
N SER A 69 15.49 -19.47 8.19
CA SER A 69 15.96 -19.72 6.81
C SER A 69 14.82 -19.98 5.84
N ARG A 70 13.76 -20.68 6.27
CA ARG A 70 12.56 -20.92 5.46
C ARG A 70 11.67 -19.67 5.35
N LEU A 71 11.65 -18.81 6.37
CA LEU A 71 10.96 -17.52 6.30
C LEU A 71 11.60 -16.63 5.23
N LEU A 72 12.94 -16.53 5.22
CA LEU A 72 13.69 -15.75 4.23
C LEU A 72 13.57 -16.36 2.81
N GLU A 73 13.70 -17.68 2.67
CA GLU A 73 13.55 -18.36 1.38
C GLU A 73 12.13 -18.18 0.80
N ALA A 74 11.10 -18.26 1.65
CA ALA A 74 9.72 -18.02 1.25
C ALA A 74 9.49 -16.57 0.80
N GLU A 75 10.10 -15.58 1.47
CA GLU A 75 10.02 -14.17 1.09
C GLU A 75 10.68 -13.91 -0.28
N VAL A 76 11.86 -14.50 -0.53
CA VAL A 76 12.53 -14.41 -1.84
C VAL A 76 11.67 -15.03 -2.94
N GLN A 77 11.13 -16.23 -2.72
CA GLN A 77 10.24 -16.88 -3.70
C GLN A 77 8.95 -16.08 -3.94
N LYS A 78 8.43 -15.39 -2.91
CA LYS A 78 7.29 -14.47 -3.03
C LYS A 78 7.64 -13.34 -4.01
N LEU A 79 8.81 -12.71 -3.85
CA LEU A 79 9.31 -11.61 -4.69
C LEU A 79 9.62 -12.02 -6.13
N VAL A 80 10.12 -13.24 -6.34
CA VAL A 80 10.38 -13.79 -7.69
C VAL A 80 9.08 -13.96 -8.48
N LYS A 81 7.98 -14.31 -7.81
CA LYS A 81 6.64 -14.49 -8.42
C LYS A 81 5.72 -13.29 -8.20
N MET A 82 6.28 -12.11 -7.97
CA MET A 82 5.51 -10.91 -7.61
C MET A 82 4.53 -10.52 -8.72
N GLU A 83 4.98 -10.52 -9.98
CA GLU A 83 4.14 -10.18 -11.13
C GLU A 83 2.94 -11.12 -11.26
N GLU A 84 3.18 -12.43 -11.16
CA GLU A 84 2.12 -13.44 -11.23
C GLU A 84 1.07 -13.23 -10.13
N ARG A 85 1.52 -12.96 -8.90
CA ARG A 85 0.63 -12.76 -7.75
C ARG A 85 -0.16 -11.46 -7.88
N LEU A 86 0.46 -10.36 -8.30
CA LEU A 86 -0.22 -9.09 -8.52
C LEU A 86 -1.21 -9.17 -9.70
N ALA A 87 -0.86 -9.87 -10.78
CA ALA A 87 -1.70 -10.03 -11.98
C ALA A 87 -3.01 -10.80 -11.71
N ARG A 88 -3.06 -11.61 -10.64
CA ARG A 88 -4.31 -12.27 -10.21
C ARG A 88 -5.39 -11.28 -9.75
N ARG A 89 -4.98 -10.09 -9.32
CA ARG A 89 -5.85 -9.03 -8.77
C ARG A 89 -5.92 -7.81 -9.69
N VAL A 90 -4.81 -7.44 -10.31
CA VAL A 90 -4.70 -6.29 -11.23
C VAL A 90 -4.66 -6.77 -12.67
N VAL A 91 -5.76 -6.54 -13.39
CA VAL A 91 -5.94 -6.99 -14.77
C VAL A 91 -5.55 -5.90 -15.76
N GLY A 92 -4.90 -6.28 -16.87
CA GLY A 92 -4.67 -5.37 -18.00
C GLY A 92 -3.52 -4.36 -17.83
N GLN A 93 -2.71 -4.48 -16.78
CA GLN A 93 -1.63 -3.52 -16.47
C GLN A 93 -0.24 -4.21 -16.31
N PRO A 94 0.23 -5.01 -17.28
CA PRO A 94 1.49 -5.75 -17.14
C PRO A 94 2.71 -4.82 -16.96
N GLU A 95 2.76 -3.71 -17.69
CA GLU A 95 3.84 -2.72 -17.57
C GLU A 95 3.91 -2.11 -16.16
N ALA A 96 2.75 -1.79 -15.57
CA ALA A 96 2.68 -1.26 -14.22
C ALA A 96 3.13 -2.27 -13.17
N ILE A 97 2.68 -3.52 -13.31
CA ILE A 97 3.05 -4.61 -12.43
C ILE A 97 4.56 -4.88 -12.48
N VAL A 98 5.16 -4.91 -13.68
CA VAL A 98 6.60 -5.11 -13.87
C VAL A 98 7.41 -3.96 -13.26
N ALA A 99 7.01 -2.70 -13.51
CA ALA A 99 7.71 -1.53 -12.98
C ALA A 99 7.73 -1.54 -11.44
N VAL A 100 6.58 -1.77 -10.80
CA VAL A 100 6.47 -1.87 -9.34
C VAL A 100 7.26 -3.04 -8.79
N SER A 101 7.16 -4.22 -9.42
CA SER A 101 7.87 -5.43 -8.96
C SER A 101 9.39 -5.26 -9.03
N ASN A 102 9.90 -4.63 -10.09
CA ASN A 102 11.32 -4.33 -10.23
C ASN A 102 11.83 -3.37 -9.15
N ALA A 103 11.11 -2.27 -8.90
CA ALA A 103 11.50 -1.31 -7.86
C ALA A 103 11.51 -1.94 -6.46
N VAL A 104 10.48 -2.72 -6.12
CA VAL A 104 10.42 -3.44 -4.84
C VAL A 104 11.56 -4.45 -4.71
N ARG A 105 11.86 -5.21 -5.77
CA ARG A 105 13.00 -6.15 -5.75
C ARG A 105 14.32 -5.44 -5.54
N ARG A 106 14.56 -4.30 -6.19
CA ARG A 106 15.78 -3.49 -5.98
C ARG A 106 15.95 -3.08 -4.52
N ALA A 107 14.86 -2.64 -3.87
CA ALA A 107 14.90 -2.27 -2.47
C ALA A 107 15.17 -3.48 -1.55
N ARG A 108 14.48 -4.60 -1.79
CA ARG A 108 14.65 -5.82 -0.97
C ARG A 108 15.98 -6.53 -1.18
N SER A 109 16.62 -6.36 -2.33
CA SER A 109 17.96 -6.90 -2.60
C SER A 109 19.10 -5.99 -2.11
N GLY A 110 18.79 -4.86 -1.44
CA GLY A 110 19.78 -3.90 -0.97
C GLY A 110 20.46 -3.09 -2.10
N LEU A 111 19.86 -3.06 -3.29
CA LEU A 111 20.38 -2.29 -4.44
C LEU A 111 19.82 -0.84 -4.49
N ALA A 112 18.80 -0.54 -3.70
CA ALA A 112 18.25 0.81 -3.55
C ALA A 112 18.94 1.56 -2.39
N ASP A 113 18.77 2.88 -2.37
CA ASP A 113 19.25 3.73 -1.27
C ASP A 113 18.50 3.39 0.03
N PRO A 114 19.20 2.98 1.11
CA PRO A 114 18.56 2.63 2.39
C PRO A 114 17.95 3.82 3.12
N ASN A 115 18.22 5.07 2.70
CA ASN A 115 17.65 6.26 3.31
C ASN A 115 16.32 6.69 2.66
N ARG A 116 15.91 6.06 1.56
CA ARG A 116 14.68 6.40 0.84
C ARG A 116 13.57 5.38 1.13
N PRO A 117 12.30 5.68 0.84
CA PRO A 117 11.23 4.68 0.87
C PRO A 117 11.55 3.46 -0.01
N ILE A 118 10.90 2.32 0.24
CA ILE A 118 11.06 1.07 -0.53
C ILE A 118 10.86 1.31 -2.03
N GLY A 119 9.97 2.24 -2.37
CA GLY A 119 9.85 2.76 -3.73
C GLY A 119 8.87 3.92 -3.78
N SER A 120 9.10 4.83 -4.71
CA SER A 120 8.20 5.95 -4.99
C SER A 120 7.66 5.88 -6.41
N PHE A 121 6.33 5.91 -6.53
CA PHE A 121 5.64 5.71 -7.80
C PHE A 121 4.66 6.83 -8.10
N LEU A 122 4.61 7.25 -9.37
CA LEU A 122 3.55 8.11 -9.88
C LEU A 122 2.72 7.36 -10.92
N PHE A 123 1.49 7.01 -10.55
CA PHE A 123 0.53 6.29 -11.37
C PHE A 123 -0.34 7.28 -12.16
N LEU A 124 -0.13 7.31 -13.47
CA LEU A 124 -0.89 8.13 -14.42
C LEU A 124 -1.91 7.29 -15.17
N GLY A 125 -3.07 7.83 -15.51
CA GLY A 125 -4.01 7.18 -16.41
C GLY A 125 -5.46 7.56 -16.13
N PRO A 126 -6.43 6.97 -16.84
CA PRO A 126 -7.85 7.24 -16.62
C PRO A 126 -8.36 6.76 -15.25
N THR A 127 -9.60 7.12 -14.94
CA THR A 127 -10.27 6.66 -13.73
C THR A 127 -10.69 5.19 -13.85
N GLY A 128 -10.56 4.43 -12.76
CA GLY A 128 -11.11 3.06 -12.69
C GLY A 128 -10.36 1.98 -13.47
N VAL A 129 -9.10 2.25 -13.86
CA VAL A 129 -8.24 1.32 -14.62
C VAL A 129 -7.34 0.43 -13.77
N GLY A 130 -7.32 0.63 -12.43
CA GLY A 130 -6.57 -0.23 -11.50
C GLY A 130 -5.47 0.44 -10.68
N LYS A 131 -5.28 1.76 -10.75
CA LYS A 131 -4.24 2.49 -9.97
C LYS A 131 -4.30 2.19 -8.46
N THR A 132 -5.46 2.44 -7.85
CA THR A 132 -5.70 2.16 -6.42
C THR A 132 -5.73 0.65 -6.12
N GLU A 133 -6.12 -0.17 -7.08
CA GLU A 133 -6.16 -1.63 -6.89
C GLU A 133 -4.75 -2.21 -6.81
N LEU A 134 -3.82 -1.71 -7.63
CA LEU A 134 -2.41 -2.08 -7.54
C LEU A 134 -1.80 -1.66 -6.20
N ALA A 135 -2.16 -0.49 -5.67
CA ALA A 135 -1.73 -0.07 -4.34
C ALA A 135 -2.22 -1.02 -3.22
N ARG A 136 -3.50 -1.44 -3.27
CA ARG A 136 -4.06 -2.42 -2.32
C ARG A 136 -3.42 -3.81 -2.46
N ALA A 137 -3.28 -4.28 -3.70
CA ALA A 137 -2.64 -5.56 -4.00
C ALA A 137 -1.19 -5.56 -3.52
N LEU A 138 -0.49 -4.42 -3.63
CA LEU A 138 0.86 -4.27 -3.12
C LEU A 138 0.92 -4.25 -1.59
N ALA A 139 -0.03 -3.59 -0.93
CA ALA A 139 -0.14 -3.60 0.54
C ALA A 139 -0.37 -5.01 1.08
N GLU A 140 -1.32 -5.74 0.50
CA GLU A 140 -1.55 -7.16 0.82
C GLU A 140 -0.31 -8.02 0.51
N PHE A 141 0.35 -7.80 -0.62
CA PHE A 141 1.51 -8.59 -1.00
C PHE A 141 2.72 -8.36 -0.07
N LEU A 142 3.01 -7.12 0.31
CA LEU A 142 4.20 -6.79 1.10
C LEU A 142 4.00 -6.94 2.60
N PHE A 143 2.78 -6.69 3.08
CA PHE A 143 2.50 -6.58 4.51
C PHE A 143 1.40 -7.55 4.98
N ASP A 144 0.97 -8.46 4.10
CA ASP A 144 -0.05 -9.49 4.35
C ASP A 144 -1.38 -8.92 4.89
N ASP A 145 -1.65 -7.63 4.62
CA ASP A 145 -2.87 -6.91 4.99
C ASP A 145 -3.18 -5.79 3.99
N GLU A 146 -4.32 -5.84 3.31
CA GLU A 146 -4.74 -4.75 2.40
C GLU A 146 -4.98 -3.42 3.13
N ARG A 147 -5.27 -3.48 4.45
CA ARG A 147 -5.44 -2.30 5.30
C ARG A 147 -4.10 -1.70 5.71
N ALA A 148 -2.97 -2.31 5.33
CA ALA A 148 -1.66 -1.68 5.38
C ALA A 148 -1.49 -0.58 4.31
N MET A 149 -2.58 0.06 3.91
CA MET A 149 -2.59 1.18 2.98
C MET A 149 -3.14 2.42 3.70
N ILE A 150 -2.31 3.44 3.83
CA ILE A 150 -2.69 4.76 4.33
C ILE A 150 -3.06 5.59 3.11
N ARG A 151 -4.36 5.88 2.94
CA ARG A 151 -4.85 6.68 1.81
C ARG A 151 -5.10 8.12 2.26
N ILE A 152 -4.52 9.07 1.52
CA ILE A 152 -4.72 10.49 1.70
C ILE A 152 -5.27 11.06 0.39
N ASP A 153 -6.45 11.68 0.44
CA ASP A 153 -7.06 12.34 -0.71
C ASP A 153 -6.52 13.77 -0.84
N MET A 154 -5.80 14.06 -1.92
CA MET A 154 -5.17 15.37 -2.12
C MET A 154 -6.16 16.48 -2.46
N SER A 155 -7.41 16.15 -2.78
CA SER A 155 -8.49 17.13 -2.89
C SER A 155 -8.83 17.78 -1.54
N GLU A 156 -8.51 17.14 -0.41
CA GLU A 156 -8.66 17.74 0.93
C GLU A 156 -7.52 18.73 1.27
N TYR A 157 -6.50 18.80 0.41
CA TYR A 157 -5.26 19.53 0.62
C TYR A 157 -5.00 20.64 -0.43
N MET A 158 -6.07 21.16 -1.03
CA MET A 158 -6.02 22.20 -2.07
C MET A 158 -5.57 23.57 -1.56
N GLU A 159 -5.75 23.85 -0.26
CA GLU A 159 -5.49 25.16 0.34
C GLU A 159 -4.26 25.16 1.25
N LYS A 160 -3.52 26.26 1.29
CA LYS A 160 -2.28 26.39 2.06
C LYS A 160 -2.41 25.99 3.54
N HIS A 161 -3.50 26.38 4.19
CA HIS A 161 -3.69 26.13 5.63
C HIS A 161 -3.91 24.64 5.95
N THR A 162 -4.31 23.84 4.96
CA THR A 162 -4.60 22.42 5.12
C THR A 162 -3.34 21.56 5.20
N VAL A 163 -2.19 22.08 4.75
CA VAL A 163 -0.89 21.39 4.81
C VAL A 163 -0.50 21.06 6.25
N ALA A 164 -0.83 21.94 7.20
CA ALA A 164 -0.62 21.68 8.63
C ALA A 164 -1.42 20.46 9.12
N ARG A 165 -2.55 20.10 8.52
CA ARG A 165 -3.31 18.89 8.89
C ARG A 165 -2.58 17.62 8.47
N LEU A 166 -1.75 17.67 7.42
CA LEU A 166 -1.01 16.52 6.92
C LEU A 166 0.11 16.13 7.89
N ILE A 167 0.86 17.11 8.39
CA ILE A 167 2.05 16.91 9.22
C ILE A 167 1.88 17.26 10.69
N GLY A 168 0.81 17.96 11.06
CA GLY A 168 0.54 18.46 12.40
C GLY A 168 0.78 19.96 12.49
N ALA A 169 -0.04 20.64 13.28
CA ALA A 169 0.10 22.07 13.53
C ALA A 169 1.29 22.37 14.47
N PRO A 170 1.95 23.52 14.34
CA PRO A 170 2.99 23.94 15.28
C PRO A 170 2.41 24.30 16.66
N PRO A 171 3.25 24.35 17.72
CA PRO A 171 2.81 24.75 19.06
C PRO A 171 2.05 26.08 19.06
N GLY A 172 0.88 26.11 19.70
CA GLY A 172 0.03 27.31 19.82
C GLY A 172 -1.07 27.45 18.76
N TYR A 173 -1.20 26.49 17.84
CA TYR A 173 -2.30 26.45 16.85
C TYR A 173 -3.35 25.39 17.20
N VAL A 174 -4.60 25.60 16.75
CA VAL A 174 -5.69 24.63 16.90
C VAL A 174 -5.32 23.32 16.18
N GLY A 175 -5.50 22.17 16.86
CA GLY A 175 -5.10 20.85 16.33
C GLY A 175 -3.65 20.44 16.65
N TYR A 176 -2.93 21.23 17.47
CA TYR A 176 -1.57 20.91 17.90
C TYR A 176 -1.45 19.52 18.56
N GLU A 177 -2.41 19.12 19.42
CA GLU A 177 -2.35 17.85 20.13
C GLU A 177 -2.73 16.62 19.28
N GLU A 178 -3.40 16.82 18.15
CA GLU A 178 -3.92 15.73 17.31
C GLU A 178 -2.83 15.12 16.40
N GLY A 179 -1.71 15.83 16.20
CA GLY A 179 -0.66 15.44 15.26
C GLY A 179 -1.09 15.57 13.79
N GLY A 180 -0.25 15.12 12.87
CA GLY A 180 -0.57 15.12 11.45
C GLY A 180 -1.23 13.83 11.00
N GLN A 181 -2.18 13.91 10.07
CA GLN A 181 -2.85 12.74 9.52
C GLN A 181 -1.85 11.73 8.93
N LEU A 182 -0.84 12.21 8.19
CA LEU A 182 0.18 11.36 7.58
C LEU A 182 1.21 10.91 8.62
N THR A 183 1.74 11.85 9.40
CA THR A 183 2.81 11.58 10.37
C THR A 183 2.36 10.61 11.46
N GLU A 184 1.16 10.78 12.02
CA GLU A 184 0.62 9.85 13.02
C GLU A 184 0.24 8.49 12.44
N ALA A 185 -0.31 8.45 11.21
CA ALA A 185 -0.66 7.18 10.57
C ALA A 185 0.58 6.32 10.31
N VAL A 186 1.66 6.91 9.80
CA VAL A 186 2.92 6.19 9.54
C VAL A 186 3.65 5.87 10.83
N ARG A 187 3.64 6.76 11.83
CA ARG A 187 4.20 6.48 13.16
C ARG A 187 3.55 5.26 13.83
N ARG A 188 2.23 5.09 13.66
CA ARG A 188 1.49 3.92 14.16
C ARG A 188 1.68 2.67 13.28
N ARG A 189 1.89 2.86 11.98
CA ARG A 189 2.04 1.77 11.01
C ARG A 189 3.18 2.06 10.00
N PRO A 190 4.45 1.86 10.43
CA PRO A 190 5.62 2.23 9.63
C PRO A 190 5.83 1.33 8.40
N TYR A 191 5.29 0.12 8.43
CA TYR A 191 5.22 -0.80 7.30
C TYR A 191 3.87 -0.64 6.60
N SER A 192 3.84 0.21 5.59
CA SER A 192 2.60 0.53 4.88
C SER A 192 2.84 1.06 3.47
N VAL A 193 1.79 0.96 2.64
CA VAL A 193 1.68 1.68 1.38
C VAL A 193 1.03 3.02 1.67
N VAL A 194 1.71 4.12 1.37
CA VAL A 194 1.15 5.47 1.47
C VAL A 194 0.65 5.89 0.09
N LEU A 195 -0.67 6.04 -0.04
CA LEU A 195 -1.34 6.41 -1.29
C LEU A 195 -1.81 7.86 -1.24
N PHE A 196 -1.19 8.73 -2.02
CA PHE A 196 -1.65 10.09 -2.30
C PHE A 196 -2.52 10.09 -3.56
N ASP A 197 -3.83 10.18 -3.38
CA ASP A 197 -4.79 10.13 -4.48
C ASP A 197 -4.98 11.52 -5.09
N GLU A 198 -5.03 11.63 -6.43
CA GLU A 198 -5.25 12.88 -7.17
C GLU A 198 -4.22 13.99 -6.85
N ILE A 199 -2.93 13.64 -6.91
CA ILE A 199 -1.81 14.51 -6.49
C ILE A 199 -1.80 15.89 -7.17
N GLU A 200 -2.34 16.00 -8.39
CA GLU A 200 -2.45 17.26 -9.11
C GLU A 200 -3.36 18.31 -8.44
N LYS A 201 -4.20 17.89 -7.48
CA LYS A 201 -5.09 18.79 -6.73
C LYS A 201 -4.43 19.41 -5.50
N ALA A 202 -3.32 18.83 -5.03
CA ALA A 202 -2.64 19.31 -3.84
C ALA A 202 -2.13 20.75 -3.99
N HIS A 203 -2.14 21.51 -2.91
CA HIS A 203 -1.47 22.80 -2.84
C HIS A 203 0.04 22.65 -3.03
N GLY A 204 0.69 23.65 -3.64
CA GLY A 204 2.14 23.67 -3.90
C GLY A 204 3.02 23.34 -2.68
N ASP A 205 2.61 23.79 -1.49
CA ASP A 205 3.34 23.56 -0.24
C ASP A 205 3.32 22.09 0.22
N VAL A 206 2.34 21.28 -0.21
CA VAL A 206 2.33 19.82 0.05
C VAL A 206 3.52 19.17 -0.64
N PHE A 207 3.87 19.59 -1.85
CA PHE A 207 5.00 19.02 -2.58
C PHE A 207 6.34 19.27 -1.88
N ASN A 208 6.48 20.35 -1.11
CA ASN A 208 7.70 20.60 -0.32
C ASN A 208 7.84 19.55 0.80
N VAL A 209 6.73 19.20 1.44
CA VAL A 209 6.67 18.13 2.46
C VAL A 209 7.00 16.78 1.82
N LEU A 210 6.42 16.49 0.65
CA LEU A 210 6.67 15.23 -0.05
C LEU A 210 8.10 15.12 -0.59
N LEU A 211 8.74 16.22 -1.00
CA LEU A 211 10.15 16.21 -1.40
C LEU A 211 11.05 15.70 -0.26
N GLN A 212 10.86 16.20 0.97
CA GLN A 212 11.61 15.75 2.13
C GLN A 212 11.42 14.25 2.37
N LEU A 213 10.17 13.78 2.27
CA LEU A 213 9.83 12.36 2.42
C LEU A 213 10.54 11.49 1.37
N LEU A 214 10.54 11.91 0.11
CA LEU A 214 11.11 11.16 -1.02
C LEU A 214 12.65 11.16 -1.03
N ASP A 215 13.28 12.21 -0.49
CA ASP A 215 14.74 12.35 -0.43
C ASP A 215 15.34 11.68 0.82
N ASP A 216 14.80 11.99 2.00
CA ASP A 216 15.42 11.59 3.26
C ASP A 216 14.73 10.37 3.90
N GLY A 217 13.64 9.88 3.28
CA GLY A 217 12.81 8.81 3.84
C GLY A 217 12.28 9.16 5.23
N ARG A 218 12.18 10.45 5.55
CA ARG A 218 11.82 10.97 6.87
C ARG A 218 10.99 12.22 6.73
N LEU A 219 10.13 12.46 7.71
CA LEU A 219 9.34 13.68 7.77
C LEU A 219 9.31 14.22 9.20
N THR A 220 9.54 15.52 9.34
CA THR A 220 9.42 16.19 10.65
C THR A 220 8.01 16.74 10.80
N ASP A 221 7.33 16.34 11.86
CA ASP A 221 5.98 16.80 12.17
C ASP A 221 5.97 18.24 12.73
N GLY A 222 4.78 18.82 12.90
CA GLY A 222 4.64 20.18 13.44
C GLY A 222 5.17 20.35 14.88
N GLN A 223 5.39 19.26 15.61
CA GLN A 223 5.94 19.25 16.97
C GLN A 223 7.47 19.06 16.99
N GLY A 224 8.10 18.90 15.83
CA GLY A 224 9.54 18.64 15.71
C GLY A 224 9.93 17.16 15.85
N ARG A 225 8.97 16.23 15.86
CA ARG A 225 9.23 14.79 15.91
C ARG A 225 9.47 14.26 14.50
N THR A 226 10.52 13.47 14.32
CA THR A 226 10.84 12.85 13.03
C THR A 226 10.15 11.49 12.91
N VAL A 227 9.41 11.29 11.82
CA VAL A 227 8.75 10.04 11.44
C VAL A 227 9.52 9.38 10.30
N ASP A 228 9.69 8.07 10.38
CA ASP A 228 10.45 7.26 9.42
C ASP A 228 9.53 6.65 8.34
N PHE A 229 9.90 6.85 7.08
CA PHE A 229 9.22 6.37 5.88
C PHE A 229 10.05 5.35 5.09
N ARG A 230 11.25 4.97 5.54
CA ARG A 230 12.14 4.03 4.83
C ARG A 230 11.50 2.66 4.60
N ASN A 231 10.57 2.26 5.46
CA ASN A 231 9.81 1.01 5.36
C ASN A 231 8.45 1.15 4.64
N THR A 232 8.20 2.28 3.99
CA THR A 232 6.96 2.55 3.26
C THR A 232 7.13 2.41 1.76
N VAL A 233 6.04 2.12 1.06
CA VAL A 233 5.94 2.32 -0.39
C VAL A 233 5.08 3.55 -0.65
N VAL A 234 5.60 4.51 -1.40
CA VAL A 234 4.91 5.77 -1.68
C VAL A 234 4.30 5.70 -3.08
N ILE A 235 2.98 5.84 -3.17
CA ILE A 235 2.25 5.84 -4.44
C ILE A 235 1.48 7.14 -4.54
N MET A 236 1.63 7.83 -5.66
CA MET A 236 0.83 8.98 -6.04
C MET A 236 -0.01 8.61 -7.24
N THR A 237 -1.30 8.93 -7.24
CA THR A 237 -2.15 8.76 -8.42
C THR A 237 -2.42 10.11 -9.05
N SER A 238 -2.58 10.10 -10.37
CA SER A 238 -3.06 11.26 -11.10
C SER A 238 -3.94 10.86 -12.27
N ASN A 239 -4.93 11.69 -12.56
CA ASN A 239 -5.76 11.58 -13.76
C ASN A 239 -5.28 12.52 -14.87
N LEU A 240 -4.13 13.18 -14.71
CA LEU A 240 -3.52 14.02 -15.74
C LEU A 240 -3.27 13.24 -17.03
N GLY A 241 -3.54 13.89 -18.16
CA GLY A 241 -3.40 13.28 -19.48
C GLY A 241 -4.43 12.20 -19.81
N SER A 242 -5.46 11.98 -18.97
CA SER A 242 -6.54 11.02 -19.26
C SER A 242 -7.28 11.29 -20.58
N HIS A 243 -7.40 12.56 -20.97
CA HIS A 243 -7.99 12.98 -22.25
C HIS A 243 -7.14 12.64 -23.49
N LEU A 244 -5.87 12.27 -23.30
CA LEU A 244 -4.94 11.89 -24.37
C LEU A 244 -5.12 10.44 -24.82
N PHE A 245 -5.82 9.63 -24.03
CA PHE A 245 -6.20 8.28 -24.42
C PHE A 245 -7.36 8.35 -25.41
N ARG A 246 -7.05 8.66 -26.67
CA ARG A 246 -7.98 8.60 -27.81
C ARG A 246 -7.78 7.28 -28.58
N GLU A 247 -8.85 6.76 -29.19
CA GLU A 247 -8.83 5.47 -29.89
C GLU A 247 -7.80 5.39 -31.03
N ASP A 248 -7.42 6.53 -31.63
CA ASP A 248 -6.50 6.60 -32.78
C ASP A 248 -5.03 6.92 -32.42
N GLU A 249 -4.71 7.13 -31.14
CA GLU A 249 -3.38 7.60 -30.73
C GLU A 249 -2.40 6.43 -30.56
N LYS A 250 -1.28 6.47 -31.29
CA LYS A 250 -0.22 5.46 -31.18
C LYS A 250 0.40 5.46 -29.77
N PRO A 251 0.55 4.29 -29.10
CA PRO A 251 1.14 4.18 -27.76
C PRO A 251 2.51 4.86 -27.62
N GLU A 252 3.31 4.87 -28.68
CA GLU A 252 4.65 5.44 -28.70
C GLU A 252 4.63 6.98 -28.59
N ARG A 253 3.54 7.64 -29.01
CA ARG A 253 3.37 9.10 -28.93
C ARG A 253 2.71 9.54 -27.63
N LEU A 254 1.95 8.65 -27.00
CA LEU A 254 1.22 8.94 -25.77
C LEU A 254 2.17 9.26 -24.59
N ARG A 255 3.20 8.43 -24.39
CA ARG A 255 4.13 8.61 -23.26
C ARG A 255 4.86 9.96 -23.28
N PRO A 256 5.46 10.42 -24.39
CA PRO A 256 6.02 11.76 -24.49
C PRO A 256 5.03 12.88 -24.14
N LEU A 257 3.80 12.81 -24.65
CA LEU A 257 2.78 13.85 -24.44
C LEU A 257 2.28 13.88 -22.98
N MET A 258 2.13 12.71 -22.35
CA MET A 258 1.82 12.61 -20.93
C MET A 258 2.95 13.19 -20.06
N LEU A 259 4.21 12.90 -20.39
CA LEU A 259 5.36 13.46 -19.66
C LEU A 259 5.48 14.98 -19.85
N GLU A 260 5.12 15.51 -21.01
CA GLU A 260 5.04 16.95 -21.23
C GLU A 260 3.95 17.59 -20.36
N THR A 261 2.74 17.04 -20.38
CA THR A 261 1.61 17.48 -19.54
C THR A 261 1.99 17.45 -18.05
N LEU A 262 2.73 16.40 -17.66
CA LEU A 262 3.22 16.24 -16.30
C LEU A 262 4.20 17.35 -15.91
N ARG A 263 5.19 17.66 -16.77
CA ARG A 263 6.20 18.70 -16.51
C ARG A 263 5.60 20.11 -16.48
N GLN A 264 4.47 20.33 -17.14
CA GLN A 264 3.74 21.59 -17.06
C GLN A 264 2.98 21.76 -15.73
N THR A 265 2.59 20.65 -15.10
CA THR A 265 1.76 20.67 -13.87
C THR A 265 2.59 20.47 -12.60
N LEU A 266 3.57 19.57 -12.65
CA LEU A 266 4.44 19.19 -11.54
C LEU A 266 5.86 19.70 -11.79
N ARG A 267 6.50 20.17 -10.71
CA ARG A 267 7.84 20.76 -10.78
C ARG A 267 8.91 19.70 -11.09
N PRO A 268 9.91 19.98 -11.94
CA PRO A 268 10.93 19.00 -12.32
C PRO A 268 11.69 18.36 -11.15
N GLU A 269 11.97 19.14 -10.10
CA GLU A 269 12.64 18.64 -8.89
C GLU A 269 11.86 17.51 -8.22
N PHE A 270 10.53 17.60 -8.20
CA PHE A 270 9.66 16.58 -7.63
C PHE A 270 9.66 15.31 -8.49
N LEU A 271 9.60 15.47 -9.81
CA LEU A 271 9.64 14.35 -10.76
C LEU A 271 10.94 13.57 -10.66
N ASN A 272 12.06 14.25 -10.43
CA ASN A 272 13.36 13.63 -10.28
C ASN A 272 13.52 12.82 -8.97
N ARG A 273 12.58 12.92 -8.02
CA ARG A 273 12.57 12.13 -6.77
C ARG A 273 11.64 10.92 -6.81
N ILE A 274 10.90 10.77 -7.90
CA ILE A 274 10.04 9.62 -8.15
C ILE A 274 10.87 8.54 -8.83
N ASP A 275 10.87 7.33 -8.29
CA ASP A 275 11.66 6.23 -8.88
C ASP A 275 11.08 5.76 -10.21
N GLU A 276 9.75 5.66 -10.31
CA GLU A 276 9.08 5.20 -11.52
C GLU A 276 7.78 5.98 -11.80
N ILE A 277 7.66 6.52 -13.01
CA ILE A 277 6.39 7.05 -13.54
C ILE A 277 5.72 5.96 -14.37
N VAL A 278 4.57 5.51 -13.91
CA VAL A 278 3.85 4.34 -14.44
C VAL A 278 2.56 4.79 -15.11
N ILE A 279 2.39 4.40 -16.37
CA ILE A 279 1.20 4.74 -17.16
C ILE A 279 0.24 3.55 -17.18
N PHE A 280 -0.99 3.78 -16.75
CA PHE A 280 -2.08 2.82 -16.78
C PHE A 280 -2.93 3.04 -18.02
N LYS A 281 -3.20 1.94 -18.73
CA LYS A 281 -3.98 1.96 -19.98
C LYS A 281 -5.48 1.80 -19.69
N PRO A 282 -6.37 2.34 -20.54
CA PRO A 282 -7.79 2.01 -20.51
C PRO A 282 -7.99 0.50 -20.59
N LEU A 283 -9.05 0.01 -19.94
CA LEU A 283 -9.39 -1.41 -19.93
C LEU A 283 -10.18 -1.75 -21.19
N GLY A 284 -9.75 -2.78 -21.91
CA GLY A 284 -10.50 -3.34 -23.04
C GLY A 284 -11.57 -4.32 -22.59
N ARG A 285 -12.30 -4.88 -23.57
CA ARG A 285 -13.41 -5.80 -23.30
C ARG A 285 -12.94 -7.08 -22.58
N GLU A 286 -11.80 -7.61 -22.98
CA GLU A 286 -11.23 -8.84 -22.40
C GLU A 286 -10.81 -8.61 -20.95
N GLU A 287 -10.17 -7.46 -20.67
CA GLU A 287 -9.80 -7.08 -19.31
C GLU A 287 -11.03 -6.93 -18.42
N ILE A 288 -12.08 -6.27 -18.90
CA ILE A 288 -13.32 -6.11 -18.14
C ILE A 288 -13.95 -7.48 -17.84
N ALA A 289 -14.00 -8.39 -18.81
CA ALA A 289 -14.52 -9.74 -18.60
C ALA A 289 -13.72 -10.51 -17.53
N ALA A 290 -12.40 -10.38 -17.51
CA ALA A 290 -11.56 -10.96 -16.47
C ALA A 290 -11.83 -10.31 -15.09
N ILE A 291 -12.05 -9.00 -15.02
CA ILE A 291 -12.42 -8.31 -13.77
C ILE A 291 -13.80 -8.77 -13.28
N VAL A 292 -14.78 -9.02 -14.17
CA VAL A 292 -16.08 -9.62 -13.81
C VAL A 292 -15.86 -10.94 -13.08
N LYS A 293 -15.02 -11.83 -13.62
CA LYS A 293 -14.71 -13.13 -13.00
C LYS A 293 -14.12 -12.97 -11.60
N ILE A 294 -13.19 -12.04 -11.41
CA ILE A 294 -12.60 -11.76 -10.08
C ILE A 294 -13.68 -11.28 -9.10
N GLN A 295 -14.47 -10.28 -9.48
CA GLN A 295 -15.50 -9.70 -8.62
C GLN A 295 -16.61 -10.69 -8.26
N VAL A 296 -17.03 -11.52 -9.23
CA VAL A 296 -18.00 -12.56 -8.96
C VAL A 296 -17.39 -13.69 -8.12
N GLY A 297 -16.10 -13.99 -8.29
CA GLY A 297 -15.38 -14.91 -7.41
C GLY A 297 -15.49 -14.56 -5.91
N HIS A 298 -15.52 -13.26 -5.57
CA HIS A 298 -15.79 -12.81 -4.20
C HIS A 298 -17.22 -13.14 -3.73
N LEU A 299 -18.20 -13.07 -4.63
CA LEU A 299 -19.57 -13.50 -4.35
C LEU A 299 -19.64 -15.02 -4.19
N VAL A 300 -18.99 -15.79 -5.06
CA VAL A 300 -18.92 -17.26 -4.98
C VAL A 300 -18.35 -17.69 -3.63
N LYS A 301 -17.24 -17.10 -3.19
CA LYS A 301 -16.65 -17.40 -1.87
C LYS A 301 -17.63 -17.18 -0.71
N ARG A 302 -18.37 -16.06 -0.72
CA ARG A 302 -19.38 -15.79 0.32
C ARG A 302 -20.58 -16.73 0.28
N LEU A 303 -20.94 -17.23 -0.89
CA LEU A 303 -22.01 -18.23 -1.04
C LEU A 303 -21.55 -19.64 -0.66
N ALA A 304 -20.26 -19.94 -0.82
CA ALA A 304 -19.67 -21.21 -0.39
C ALA A 304 -19.78 -21.42 1.13
N ASP A 305 -19.70 -20.36 1.94
CA ASP A 305 -19.96 -20.41 3.39
C ASP A 305 -21.40 -20.88 3.71
N ARG A 306 -22.32 -20.73 2.75
CA ARG A 306 -23.72 -21.23 2.81
C ARG A 306 -23.93 -22.50 1.96
N ARG A 307 -22.84 -23.16 1.55
CA ARG A 307 -22.79 -24.31 0.63
C ARG A 307 -23.62 -24.12 -0.65
N ILE A 308 -23.70 -22.90 -1.16
CA ILE A 308 -24.34 -22.60 -2.44
C ILE A 308 -23.26 -22.33 -3.46
N THR A 309 -23.33 -23.02 -4.60
CA THR A 309 -22.44 -22.80 -5.73
C THR A 309 -23.10 -21.84 -6.72
N LEU A 310 -22.35 -20.89 -7.27
CA LEU A 310 -22.84 -19.93 -8.26
C LEU A 310 -22.02 -20.05 -9.54
N GLU A 311 -22.66 -20.32 -10.66
CA GLU A 311 -22.07 -20.40 -12.00
C GLU A 311 -22.67 -19.31 -12.90
N LEU A 312 -21.84 -18.65 -13.71
CA LEU A 312 -22.31 -17.66 -14.69
C LEU A 312 -22.18 -18.25 -16.10
N THR A 313 -23.19 -18.01 -16.93
CA THR A 313 -23.07 -18.27 -18.36
C THR A 313 -22.23 -17.18 -19.04
N PRO A 314 -21.58 -17.48 -20.19
CA PRO A 314 -20.85 -16.48 -20.96
C PRO A 314 -21.69 -15.23 -21.31
N ALA A 315 -22.99 -15.43 -21.59
CA ALA A 315 -23.91 -14.32 -21.86
C ALA A 315 -24.09 -13.40 -20.65
N THR A 316 -24.05 -13.94 -19.43
CA THR A 316 -24.12 -13.17 -18.19
C THR A 316 -22.83 -12.39 -17.96
N GLU A 317 -21.67 -13.02 -18.20
CA GLU A 317 -20.38 -12.33 -18.11
C GLU A 317 -20.31 -11.15 -19.08
N GLU A 318 -20.77 -11.33 -20.32
CA GLU A 318 -20.81 -10.27 -21.33
C GLU A 318 -21.78 -9.14 -20.94
N LEU A 319 -22.96 -9.48 -20.41
CA LEU A 319 -23.92 -8.48 -19.93
C LEU A 319 -23.33 -7.65 -18.77
N LEU A 320 -22.69 -8.31 -17.80
CA LEU A 320 -22.05 -7.64 -16.68
C LEU A 320 -20.86 -6.78 -17.13
N ALA A 321 -20.07 -7.25 -18.09
CA ALA A 321 -18.97 -6.47 -18.66
C ALA A 321 -19.48 -5.21 -19.36
N ARG A 322 -20.57 -5.32 -20.13
CA ARG A 322 -21.18 -4.17 -20.83
C ARG A 322 -21.79 -3.15 -19.87
N GLU A 323 -22.53 -3.61 -18.87
CA GLU A 323 -23.18 -2.73 -17.87
C GLU A 323 -22.20 -2.19 -16.82
N GLY A 324 -21.09 -2.89 -16.62
CA GLY A 324 -20.07 -2.58 -15.61
C GLY A 324 -18.91 -1.72 -16.12
N TYR A 325 -18.86 -1.43 -17.42
CA TYR A 325 -17.84 -0.60 -18.05
C TYR A 325 -18.41 0.76 -18.45
N ASP A 326 -17.68 1.81 -18.12
CA ASP A 326 -17.95 3.17 -18.56
C ASP A 326 -16.65 3.78 -19.12
N PRO A 327 -16.67 4.41 -20.32
CA PRO A 327 -15.46 5.00 -20.90
C PRO A 327 -14.77 6.06 -20.04
N VAL A 328 -15.53 6.76 -19.19
CA VAL A 328 -15.04 7.82 -18.29
C VAL A 328 -14.60 7.22 -16.94
N TYR A 329 -15.35 6.27 -16.40
CA TYR A 329 -15.15 5.73 -15.06
C TYR A 329 -14.47 4.35 -14.99
N GLY A 330 -14.13 3.76 -16.15
CA GLY A 330 -13.52 2.44 -16.26
C GLY A 330 -14.38 1.34 -15.65
N ALA A 331 -13.77 0.47 -14.85
CA ALA A 331 -14.47 -0.65 -14.19
C ALA A 331 -15.18 -0.25 -12.87
N ARG A 332 -15.21 1.04 -12.48
CA ARG A 332 -15.86 1.48 -11.22
C ARG A 332 -17.35 1.08 -11.12
N PRO A 333 -18.17 1.17 -12.19
CA PRO A 333 -19.58 0.79 -12.13
C PRO A 333 -19.83 -0.71 -11.90
N LEU A 334 -18.85 -1.56 -12.22
CA LEU A 334 -19.00 -3.02 -12.24
C LEU A 334 -19.50 -3.60 -10.91
N LYS A 335 -18.98 -3.14 -9.78
CA LYS A 335 -19.42 -3.62 -8.46
C LYS A 335 -20.91 -3.35 -8.24
N ARG A 336 -21.40 -2.18 -8.68
CA ARG A 336 -22.82 -1.79 -8.60
C ARG A 336 -23.66 -2.58 -9.59
N ALA A 337 -23.15 -2.85 -10.79
CA ALA A 337 -23.84 -3.69 -11.78
C ALA A 337 -24.03 -5.13 -11.26
N ILE A 338 -22.98 -5.75 -10.70
CA ILE A 338 -23.06 -7.09 -10.08
C ILE A 338 -24.04 -7.09 -8.91
N GLN A 339 -24.02 -6.05 -8.07
CA GLN A 339 -24.97 -5.94 -6.96
C GLN A 339 -26.42 -5.92 -7.46
N ARG A 340 -26.75 -4.96 -8.33
CA ARG A 340 -28.11 -4.74 -8.85
C ARG A 340 -28.63 -5.92 -9.68
N LEU A 341 -27.79 -6.49 -10.54
CA LEU A 341 -28.22 -7.49 -11.51
C LEU A 341 -28.15 -8.92 -10.97
N VAL A 342 -27.21 -9.19 -10.04
CA VAL A 342 -26.98 -10.55 -9.52
C VAL A 342 -27.30 -10.66 -8.04
N GLN A 343 -26.69 -9.83 -7.18
CA GLN A 343 -26.81 -10.01 -5.73
C GLN A 343 -28.23 -9.72 -5.21
N ASP A 344 -28.83 -8.62 -5.62
CA ASP A 344 -30.16 -8.21 -5.11
C ASP A 344 -31.24 -9.23 -5.53
N PRO A 345 -31.32 -9.68 -6.80
CA PRO A 345 -32.31 -10.69 -7.18
C PRO A 345 -32.02 -12.08 -6.56
N LEU A 346 -30.75 -12.47 -6.44
CA LEU A 346 -30.37 -13.73 -5.81
C LEU A 346 -30.74 -13.74 -4.32
N ALA A 347 -30.53 -12.63 -3.62
CA ALA A 347 -30.89 -12.48 -2.21
C ALA A 347 -32.40 -12.69 -2.00
N LEU A 348 -33.25 -12.12 -2.85
CA LEU A 348 -34.69 -12.35 -2.81
C LEU A 348 -35.06 -13.83 -3.02
N GLN A 349 -34.42 -14.49 -3.99
CA GLN A 349 -34.69 -15.92 -4.26
C GLN A 349 -34.22 -16.84 -3.13
N LEU A 350 -33.12 -16.50 -2.46
CA LEU A 350 -32.66 -17.21 -1.26
C LEU A 350 -33.62 -17.03 -0.09
N LEU A 351 -34.11 -15.81 0.15
CA LEU A 351 -35.08 -15.52 1.21
C LEU A 351 -36.43 -16.19 0.97
N ASN A 352 -36.85 -16.31 -0.30
CA ASN A 352 -38.07 -17.01 -0.69
C ASN A 352 -37.93 -18.55 -0.67
N GLY A 353 -36.75 -19.08 -0.39
CA GLY A 353 -36.48 -20.52 -0.38
C GLY A 353 -36.44 -21.16 -1.77
N THR A 354 -36.32 -20.38 -2.86
CA THR A 354 -36.18 -20.90 -4.23
C THR A 354 -34.88 -21.68 -4.42
N PHE A 355 -33.82 -21.26 -3.72
CA PHE A 355 -32.53 -21.96 -3.68
C PHE A 355 -32.17 -22.28 -2.24
N ALA A 356 -31.62 -23.47 -2.02
CA ALA A 356 -31.25 -23.99 -0.71
C ALA A 356 -29.76 -24.37 -0.64
N GLU A 357 -29.33 -24.74 0.56
CA GLU A 357 -27.99 -25.27 0.81
C GLU A 357 -27.73 -26.51 -0.06
N GLY A 358 -26.55 -26.59 -0.68
CA GLY A 358 -26.16 -27.65 -1.62
C GLY A 358 -26.50 -27.34 -3.08
N ASP A 359 -27.27 -26.30 -3.36
CA ASP A 359 -27.69 -25.98 -4.72
C ASP A 359 -26.57 -25.34 -5.54
N THR A 360 -26.54 -25.69 -6.83
CA THR A 360 -25.78 -24.95 -7.84
C THR A 360 -26.71 -24.04 -8.61
N VAL A 361 -26.56 -22.74 -8.41
CA VAL A 361 -27.32 -21.69 -9.08
C VAL A 361 -26.59 -21.25 -10.34
N VAL A 362 -27.22 -21.45 -11.49
CA VAL A 362 -26.73 -20.95 -12.78
C VAL A 362 -27.41 -19.62 -13.07
N VAL A 363 -26.60 -18.57 -13.23
CA VAL A 363 -27.02 -17.24 -13.65
C VAL A 363 -26.91 -17.16 -15.15
N ASP A 364 -28.03 -16.88 -15.82
CA ASP A 364 -28.11 -16.74 -17.27
C ASP A 364 -28.66 -15.38 -17.69
N ALA A 365 -28.27 -14.88 -18.85
CA ALA A 365 -28.74 -13.61 -19.39
C ALA A 365 -29.46 -13.81 -20.72
N LYS A 366 -30.73 -13.40 -20.78
CA LYS A 366 -31.54 -13.42 -22.01
C LYS A 366 -32.19 -12.07 -22.24
N ARG A 367 -32.03 -11.51 -23.45
CA ARG A 367 -32.59 -10.21 -23.86
C ARG A 367 -32.25 -9.06 -22.87
N GLY A 368 -31.05 -9.09 -22.28
CA GLY A 368 -30.60 -8.09 -21.32
C GLY A 368 -31.13 -8.25 -19.89
N GLN A 369 -31.86 -9.32 -19.59
CA GLN A 369 -32.33 -9.64 -18.24
C GLN A 369 -31.60 -10.84 -17.67
N ILE A 370 -31.25 -10.76 -16.38
CA ILE A 370 -30.66 -11.88 -15.63
C ILE A 370 -31.78 -12.79 -15.11
N GLY A 371 -31.63 -14.08 -15.37
CA GLY A 371 -32.44 -15.15 -14.79
C GLY A 371 -31.56 -16.12 -13.99
N PHE A 372 -32.18 -16.84 -13.07
CA PHE A 372 -31.52 -17.82 -12.23
C PHE A 372 -32.20 -19.17 -12.43
N ARG A 373 -31.41 -20.25 -12.49
CA ARG A 373 -31.93 -21.61 -12.55
C ARG A 373 -31.07 -22.54 -11.72
N LYS A 374 -31.69 -23.57 -11.14
CA LYS A 374 -30.97 -24.64 -10.45
C LYS A 374 -30.34 -25.57 -11.48
N LYS A 375 -29.07 -25.91 -11.31
CA LYS A 375 -28.41 -26.97 -12.09
C LYS A 375 -28.97 -28.30 -11.59
N VAL A 376 -29.71 -28.99 -12.44
CA VAL A 376 -30.18 -30.35 -12.14
C VAL A 376 -29.01 -31.27 -12.45
N GLU A 377 -28.44 -31.93 -11.43
CA GLU A 377 -27.52 -33.04 -11.68
C GLU A 377 -28.32 -34.15 -12.37
N ALA A 378 -27.94 -34.48 -13.60
CA ALA A 378 -28.39 -35.71 -14.21
C ALA A 378 -27.75 -36.85 -13.40
N HIS A 379 -28.50 -37.45 -12.48
CA HIS A 379 -28.12 -38.74 -11.93
C HIS A 379 -27.97 -39.70 -13.11
N ALA A 380 -26.74 -40.12 -13.36
CA ALA A 380 -26.45 -41.25 -14.23
C ALA A 380 -27.23 -42.44 -13.68
N VAL A 381 -28.15 -42.94 -14.50
CA VAL A 381 -28.99 -44.12 -14.23
C VAL A 381 -28.12 -45.36 -14.09
#